data_AF-A0A926KZ49-F1
#
_entry.id   AF-A0A926KZ49-F1
#
_cell.length_a   1.000
_cell.length_b   1.000
_cell.length_c   1.000
_cell.angle_alpha   90.00
_cell.angle_beta   90.00
_cell.angle_gamma   90.00
#
_symmetry.space_group_name_H-M   'P 1'
#
loop_
_entity.id
_entity.type
_entity.pdbx_description
1 polymer ?
#
loop_
_entity_poly.entity_id
_entity_poly.type
_entity_poly.pdbx_seq_one_letter_code
_entity_poly.pdbx_strand_id
1 'polypeptide(L)'
;MTLTEIQAGDVFLEGGTPGHAIVVLDMAQNPKTGEKLFILAQGYTPAQDIHILENEDNGEGNPWYSTAFEGKLKSPEWTFTREQLYRFTD
;
A
#
# COMPACT_ATOMS: atom_id res chain seq x y z
N MET A 1 12.46 6.62 4.00
CA MET A 1 11.50 7.43 3.23
C MET A 1 10.48 7.99 4.18
N THR A 2 10.12 9.26 4.05
CA THR A 2 8.95 9.78 4.74
C THR A 2 7.71 9.41 3.93
N LEU A 3 6.55 9.16 4.57
CA LEU A 3 5.30 8.81 3.87
C LEU A 3 4.85 9.82 2.80
N THR A 4 5.35 11.06 2.88
CA THR A 4 5.15 12.10 1.86
C THR A 4 5.80 11.76 0.51
N GLU A 5 6.73 10.82 0.49
CA GLU A 5 7.53 10.39 -0.67
C GLU A 5 7.06 9.07 -1.29
N ILE A 6 6.00 8.46 -0.75
CA ILE A 6 5.42 7.24 -1.35
C ILE A 6 5.03 7.53 -2.81
N GLN A 7 5.32 6.56 -3.69
CA GLN A 7 5.06 6.64 -5.12
C GLN A 7 4.63 5.29 -5.68
N ALA A 8 4.01 5.30 -6.87
CA ALA A 8 3.70 4.07 -7.59
C ALA A 8 4.98 3.25 -7.85
N GLY A 9 4.91 1.94 -7.61
CA GLY A 9 6.04 1.02 -7.67
C GLY A 9 6.76 0.80 -6.34
N ASP A 10 6.45 1.56 -5.29
CA ASP A 10 6.92 1.22 -3.94
C ASP A 10 6.29 -0.08 -3.44
N VAL A 11 7.00 -0.77 -2.56
CA VAL A 11 6.59 -2.08 -2.05
C VAL A 11 6.57 -2.06 -0.52
N PHE A 12 5.43 -2.41 0.05
CA PHE A 12 5.34 -2.81 1.46
C PHE A 12 5.82 -4.26 1.57
N LEU A 13 6.87 -4.50 2.36
CA LEU A 13 7.54 -5.80 2.45
C LEU A 13 7.76 -6.21 3.90
N GLU A 14 7.18 -7.36 4.26
CA GLU A 14 7.52 -8.11 5.47
C GLU A 14 8.40 -9.30 5.04
N GLY A 15 9.69 -9.23 5.35
CA GLY A 15 10.60 -10.36 5.10
C GLY A 15 10.37 -11.49 6.11
N GLY A 16 10.61 -12.74 5.71
CA GLY A 16 10.52 -13.89 6.60
C GLY A 16 9.84 -15.10 5.97
N THR A 17 9.46 -16.07 6.81
CA THR A 17 8.65 -17.23 6.40
C THR A 17 7.63 -17.55 7.50
N PRO A 18 6.35 -17.14 7.33
CA PRO A 18 5.80 -16.45 6.17
C PRO A 18 6.27 -14.99 6.07
N GLY A 19 6.44 -14.51 4.84
CA GLY A 19 6.66 -13.10 4.50
C GLY A 19 5.65 -12.69 3.43
N HIS A 20 5.50 -11.38 3.20
CA HIS A 20 4.52 -10.87 2.24
C HIS A 20 4.95 -9.56 1.60
N ALA A 21 4.48 -9.34 0.38
CA ALA A 21 4.77 -8.15 -0.41
C ALA A 21 3.49 -7.60 -1.05
N ILE A 22 3.30 -6.29 -0.96
CA ILE A 22 2.19 -5.54 -1.56
C ILE A 22 2.77 -4.32 -2.27
N VAL A 23 2.33 -4.07 -3.50
CA VAL A 23 2.83 -2.95 -4.31
C VAL A 23 1.85 -1.77 -4.30
N VAL A 24 2.38 -0.55 -4.26
CA VAL A 24 1.65 0.67 -4.55
C VAL A 24 1.43 0.74 -6.06
N LEU A 25 0.19 0.52 -6.50
CA LEU A 25 -0.12 0.39 -7.93
C LEU A 25 -0.30 1.76 -8.60
N ASP A 26 -1.01 2.68 -7.95
CA ASP A 26 -1.25 4.03 -8.47
C ASP A 26 -1.52 5.02 -7.32
N MET A 27 -1.45 6.31 -7.65
CA MET A 27 -1.66 7.42 -6.73
C MET A 27 -2.57 8.51 -7.29
N ALA A 28 -3.37 9.11 -6.41
CA ALA A 28 -4.17 10.29 -6.71
C ALA A 28 -3.81 11.43 -5.76
N GLN A 29 -3.92 12.67 -6.23
CA GLN A 29 -3.75 13.86 -5.40
C GLN A 29 -4.93 14.79 -5.53
N ASN A 30 -5.48 15.23 -4.40
CA ASN A 30 -6.49 16.28 -4.37
C ASN A 30 -5.81 17.63 -4.71
N PRO A 31 -6.20 18.31 -5.80
CA PRO A 31 -5.52 19.52 -6.26
C PRO A 31 -5.75 20.73 -5.34
N LYS A 32 -6.76 20.69 -4.47
CA LYS A 32 -7.10 21.79 -3.55
C LYS A 32 -6.41 21.65 -2.19
N THR A 33 -6.41 20.43 -1.64
CA THR A 33 -5.88 20.17 -0.29
C THR A 33 -4.46 19.63 -0.30
N GLY A 34 -4.00 19.10 -1.44
CA GLY A 34 -2.73 18.41 -1.57
C GLY A 34 -2.73 17.00 -0.98
N GLU A 35 -3.85 16.52 -0.44
CA GLU A 35 -4.02 15.16 0.07
C GLU A 35 -3.68 14.14 -1.01
N LYS A 36 -2.87 13.14 -0.64
CA LYS A 36 -2.50 12.05 -1.54
C LYS A 36 -3.17 10.77 -1.07
N LEU A 37 -3.73 10.04 -2.03
CA LEU A 37 -4.27 8.71 -1.85
C LEU A 37 -3.49 7.73 -2.74
N PHE A 38 -3.52 6.45 -2.40
CA PHE A 38 -2.91 5.40 -3.18
C PHE A 38 -3.77 4.13 -3.15
N ILE A 39 -3.59 3.27 -4.15
CA ILE A 39 -4.17 1.94 -4.19
C ILE A 39 -3.07 0.88 -4.10
N LEU A 40 -3.40 -0.26 -3.52
CA LEU A 40 -2.49 -1.37 -3.30
C LEU A 40 -2.90 -2.56 -4.15
N ALA A 41 -1.91 -3.38 -4.54
CA ALA A 41 -2.17 -4.65 -5.21
C ALA A 41 -1.29 -5.77 -4.66
N GLN A 42 -1.82 -6.99 -4.65
CA GLN A 42 -1.09 -8.21 -4.29
C GLN A 42 -1.52 -9.38 -5.18
N GLY A 43 -0.69 -10.43 -5.27
CA GLY A 43 -1.08 -11.67 -5.97
C GLY A 43 -1.17 -12.93 -5.11
N TYR A 44 -0.75 -12.86 -3.84
CA TYR A 44 -0.59 -14.03 -2.94
C TYR A 44 0.36 -15.10 -3.50
N THR A 45 0.72 -16.15 -2.73
CA THR A 45 1.73 -17.15 -3.17
C THR A 45 1.10 -18.53 -3.41
N PRO A 46 1.28 -19.15 -4.58
CA PRO A 46 1.89 -18.60 -5.81
C PRO A 46 0.98 -17.56 -6.47
N ALA A 47 1.55 -16.47 -6.97
CA ALA A 47 0.77 -15.41 -7.59
C ALA A 47 0.18 -15.90 -8.91
N GLN A 48 -1.14 -16.05 -8.96
CA GLN A 48 -1.85 -16.45 -10.19
C GLN A 48 -2.60 -15.26 -10.80
N ASP A 49 -3.15 -14.39 -9.95
CA ASP A 49 -3.87 -13.18 -10.34
C ASP A 49 -3.37 -12.01 -9.50
N ILE A 50 -3.49 -10.78 -10.00
CA ILE A 50 -3.18 -9.55 -9.25
C ILE A 50 -4.48 -8.88 -8.87
N HIS A 51 -4.68 -8.65 -7.57
CA HIS A 51 -5.90 -8.10 -7.01
C HIS A 51 -5.64 -6.72 -6.41
N ILE A 52 -6.54 -5.76 -6.68
CA ILE A 52 -6.57 -4.48 -5.95
C ILE A 52 -7.12 -4.76 -4.56
N LEU A 53 -6.47 -4.20 -3.54
CA LEU A 53 -6.86 -4.39 -2.15
C LEU A 53 -7.89 -3.35 -1.69
N GLU A 54 -8.90 -3.84 -1.00
CA GLU A 54 -9.90 -3.01 -0.35
C GLU A 54 -9.34 -2.38 0.93
N ASN A 55 -9.62 -1.09 1.14
CA ASN A 55 -9.39 -0.43 2.40
C ASN A 55 -10.61 -0.59 3.31
N GLU A 56 -10.56 -1.58 4.19
CA GLU A 56 -11.64 -1.92 5.13
C GLU A 56 -12.03 -0.76 6.07
N ASP A 57 -11.13 0.21 6.31
CA ASP A 57 -11.42 1.38 7.13
C ASP A 57 -12.30 2.43 6.40
N ASN A 58 -12.46 2.33 5.07
CA ASN A 58 -13.15 3.32 4.21
C ASN A 58 -14.52 2.85 3.65
N GLY A 59 -15.03 1.71 4.10
CA GLY A 59 -16.32 1.14 3.69
C GLY A 59 -16.25 0.23 2.46
N GLU A 60 -17.35 -0.49 2.18
CA GLU A 60 -17.39 -1.58 1.20
C GLU A 60 -16.94 -1.16 -0.20
N GLY A 61 -15.85 -1.77 -0.67
CA GLY A 61 -15.32 -1.68 -2.02
C GLY A 61 -14.43 -0.47 -2.31
N ASN A 62 -14.06 0.34 -1.32
CA ASN A 62 -13.17 1.49 -1.53
C ASN A 62 -11.69 1.09 -1.43
N PRO A 63 -10.89 1.15 -2.50
CA PRO A 63 -9.50 0.71 -2.48
C PRO A 63 -8.50 1.81 -2.05
N TRP A 64 -8.97 3.03 -1.81
CA TRP A 64 -8.08 4.18 -1.60
C TRP A 64 -7.60 4.25 -0.16
N TYR A 65 -6.28 4.30 0.00
CA TYR A 65 -5.58 4.53 1.26
C TYR A 65 -5.02 5.95 1.29
N SER A 66 -5.07 6.61 2.45
CA SER A 66 -4.46 7.94 2.62
C SER A 66 -2.99 7.83 2.97
N THR A 67 -2.13 8.65 2.37
CA THR A 67 -0.71 8.74 2.80
C THR A 67 -0.54 9.30 4.21
N ALA A 68 -1.61 9.83 4.81
CA ALA A 68 -1.64 10.36 6.17
C ALA A 68 -2.08 9.32 7.22
N PHE A 69 -2.12 8.02 6.91
CA PHE A 69 -2.51 6.99 7.88
C PHE A 69 -1.64 7.02 9.14
N GLU A 70 -2.25 6.86 10.31
CA GLU A 70 -1.54 6.83 11.59
C GLU A 70 -1.18 5.39 11.99
N GLY A 71 -0.04 5.23 12.66
CA GLY A 71 0.42 3.92 13.10
C GLY A 71 0.82 3.02 11.93
N LYS A 72 0.06 1.95 11.71
CA LYS A 72 0.36 0.91 10.71
C LYS A 72 -0.63 0.95 9.56
N LEU A 73 -0.15 0.63 8.36
CA LEU A 73 -0.99 0.40 7.20
C LEU A 73 -1.70 -0.94 7.38
N LYS A 74 -3.04 -0.93 7.42
CA LYS A 74 -3.85 -2.15 7.42
C LYS A 74 -4.30 -2.45 6.01
N SER A 75 -3.89 -3.58 5.47
CA SER A 75 -4.51 -4.20 4.30
C SER A 75 -5.37 -5.39 4.77
N PRO A 76 -6.23 -5.97 3.91
CA PRO A 76 -7.16 -7.04 4.32
C PRO A 76 -6.49 -8.22 5.05
N GLU A 77 -5.27 -8.58 4.66
CA GLU A 77 -4.58 -9.76 5.20
C GLU A 77 -3.32 -9.43 6.01
N TRP A 78 -2.70 -8.28 5.76
CA TRP A 78 -1.40 -7.93 6.33
C TRP A 78 -1.37 -6.51 6.86
N THR A 79 -0.59 -6.29 7.90
CA THR A 79 -0.40 -4.97 8.49
C THR A 79 1.07 -4.60 8.44
N PHE A 80 1.38 -3.43 7.89
CA PHE A 80 2.76 -2.96 7.70
C PHE A 80 3.05 -1.73 8.55
N THR A 81 4.24 -1.69 9.10
CA THR A 81 4.86 -0.49 9.65
C THR A 81 5.37 0.41 8.52
N ARG A 82 5.68 1.66 8.84
CA ARG A 82 6.17 2.64 7.85
C ARG A 82 7.58 2.28 7.36
N GLU A 83 8.34 1.61 8.21
CA GLU A 83 9.72 1.17 7.97
C GLU A 83 9.78 0.00 6.98
N GLN A 84 8.64 -0.63 6.71
CA GLN A 84 8.50 -1.72 5.75
C GLN A 84 8.14 -1.24 4.34
N LEU A 85 8.13 0.07 4.09
CA LEU A 85 7.99 0.64 2.76
C LEU A 85 9.38 0.75 2.09
N TYR A 86 9.55 0.05 0.97
CA TYR A 86 10.79 0.00 0.22
C TYR A 86 10.58 0.51 -1.20
N ARG A 87 11.65 1.11 -1.73
CA ARG A 87 11.80 1.40 -3.15
C ARG A 87 13.04 0.69 -3.66
N PHE A 88 12.87 -0.05 -4.74
CA PHE A 88 13.98 -0.70 -5.42
C PHE A 88 14.41 0.22 -6.55
N THR A 89 15.65 0.70 -6.47
CA THR A 89 16.28 1.45 -7.56
C THR A 89 16.99 0.47 -8.49
N ASP A 90 17.14 0.86 -9.75
CA ASP A 90 18.04 0.20 -10.70
C ASP A 90 19.51 0.24 -10.21
#